data_AF-A0A2A5KKT9-F1
#
_entry.id   AF-A0A2A5KKT9-F1
#
_cell.length_a   1.000
_cell.length_b   1.000
_cell.length_c   1.000
_cell.angle_alpha   90.00
_cell.angle_beta   90.00
_cell.angle_gamma   90.00
#
_symmetry.space_group_name_H-M   'P 1'
#
loop_
_entity.id
_entity.type
_entity.pdbx_description
1 polymer ?
#
loop_
_entity_poly.entity_id
_entity_poly.type
_entity_poly.pdbx_seq_one_letter_code
_entity_poly.pdbx_strand_id
1 'polypeptide(L)'
;MTDGSGTKPDQLRASLAQVALRRLADNPGADITDLVRRMDDLKKLGDALPPSLKKKFLMPMAVGAICLGVLGASLVIKVDAIGLKSSVVLNANASSMTFSPSSVWLQADPVKLSAGQLRIDNLIVSFSNPPKAFQGLTTSQWLEVQGGNLALQSLSLHKGSLATVDSSKSGETTLYGDGASGEILANGLSDLKWSRPSQEPATAALELVGEPPEIFSFATSGRGAPGRLAFVPSGPITFENISVTDLKFGREVQTAPAESRFVSTLASGTLRLPDIGKEFNLLSDRAISFVGLTGTIEKMTVDKKIELRFVGKAREIYVGSSDVRTNATPSLLVYLYRNQIVAFLFTAFTVIWGALWSLARLTFA
;
A
#
# COMPACT_ATOMS: atom_id res chain seq x y z
N MET A 1 24.68 -11.64 -46.09
CA MET A 1 25.08 -11.20 -44.74
C MET A 1 25.96 -12.28 -44.16
N THR A 2 27.26 -12.19 -44.41
CA THR A 2 28.24 -13.21 -44.04
C THR A 2 28.76 -12.98 -42.64
N ASP A 3 28.88 -14.10 -41.94
CA ASP A 3 29.24 -14.33 -40.56
C ASP A 3 30.48 -13.54 -40.10
N GLY A 4 30.31 -12.70 -39.07
CA GLY A 4 31.33 -11.81 -38.52
C GLY A 4 32.02 -12.36 -37.26
N SER A 5 32.07 -13.68 -37.07
CA SER A 5 32.67 -14.30 -35.88
C SER A 5 34.06 -14.90 -36.14
N GLY A 6 34.90 -14.21 -36.91
CA GLY A 6 36.33 -14.52 -36.93
C GLY A 6 36.92 -14.26 -35.55
N THR A 7 37.58 -15.25 -34.94
CA THR A 7 38.17 -15.04 -33.61
C THR A 7 39.27 -13.97 -33.70
N LYS A 8 39.55 -13.21 -32.63
CA LYS A 8 40.64 -12.20 -32.59
C LYS A 8 41.96 -12.66 -33.26
N PRO A 9 42.44 -13.93 -33.10
CA PRO A 9 43.63 -14.40 -33.80
C PRO A 9 43.47 -14.56 -35.33
N ASP A 10 42.27 -14.83 -35.83
CA ASP A 10 42.01 -14.94 -37.28
C ASP A 10 42.06 -13.56 -37.96
N GLN A 11 41.51 -12.54 -37.29
CA GLN A 11 41.59 -11.14 -37.75
C GLN A 11 43.04 -10.63 -37.76
N LEU A 12 43.84 -11.02 -36.76
CA LEU A 12 45.27 -10.68 -36.67
C LEU A 12 46.11 -11.40 -37.73
N ARG A 13 45.78 -12.64 -38.09
CA ARG A 13 46.45 -13.34 -39.21
C ARG A 13 46.13 -12.69 -40.55
N ALA A 14 44.87 -12.31 -40.77
CA ALA A 14 44.46 -11.64 -42.00
C ALA A 14 45.16 -10.29 -42.18
N SER A 15 45.31 -9.51 -41.10
CA SER A 15 46.02 -8.24 -41.15
C SER A 15 47.53 -8.40 -41.36
N LEU A 16 48.18 -9.38 -40.72
CA LEU A 16 49.60 -9.69 -40.92
C LEU A 16 49.88 -10.21 -42.34
N ALA A 17 48.99 -11.04 -42.90
CA ALA A 17 49.09 -11.51 -44.28
C ALA A 17 48.97 -10.35 -45.29
N GLN A 18 48.05 -9.40 -45.05
CA GLN A 18 47.95 -8.19 -45.87
C GLN A 18 49.19 -7.30 -45.78
N VAL A 19 49.79 -7.16 -44.60
CA VAL A 19 51.03 -6.40 -44.40
C VAL A 19 52.22 -7.07 -45.11
N ALA A 20 52.31 -8.40 -45.07
CA ALA A 20 53.35 -9.16 -45.78
C ALA A 20 53.19 -9.03 -47.31
N LEU A 21 51.98 -9.16 -47.83
CA LEU A 21 51.66 -8.96 -49.25
C LEU A 21 52.01 -7.55 -49.73
N ARG A 22 51.74 -6.53 -48.92
CA ARG A 22 52.05 -5.14 -49.25
C ARG A 22 53.56 -4.87 -49.29
N ARG A 23 54.31 -5.43 -48.34
CA ARG A 23 55.77 -5.30 -48.31
C ARG A 23 56.47 -6.02 -49.46
N LEU A 24 55.95 -7.17 -49.90
CA LEU A 24 56.42 -7.91 -51.07
C LEU A 24 56.07 -7.20 -52.39
N ALA A 25 54.91 -6.53 -52.46
CA ALA A 25 54.51 -5.73 -53.61
C ALA A 25 55.38 -4.48 -53.78
N ASP A 26 55.76 -3.83 -52.66
CA ASP A 26 56.57 -2.61 -52.68
C ASP A 26 58.07 -2.89 -52.86
N ASN A 27 58.59 -4.04 -52.39
CA ASN A 27 59.97 -4.46 -52.62
C ASN A 27 60.07 -6.01 -52.74
N PRO A 28 60.34 -6.55 -53.94
CA PRO A 28 60.38 -8.00 -54.19
C PRO A 28 61.45 -8.76 -53.37
N GLY A 29 62.44 -8.05 -52.83
CA GLY A 29 63.51 -8.62 -51.98
C GLY A 29 63.29 -8.41 -50.47
N ALA A 30 62.12 -7.94 -50.04
CA ALA A 30 61.85 -7.70 -48.62
C ALA A 30 61.86 -9.00 -47.80
N ASP A 31 62.67 -9.02 -46.74
CA ASP A 31 62.70 -10.13 -45.79
C ASP A 31 61.39 -10.17 -44.96
N ILE A 32 60.50 -11.09 -45.33
CA ILE A 32 59.23 -11.36 -44.64
C ILE A 32 59.32 -12.53 -43.65
N THR A 33 60.53 -13.06 -43.40
CA THR A 33 60.73 -14.27 -42.58
C THR A 33 60.21 -14.10 -41.16
N ASP A 34 60.35 -12.92 -40.56
CA ASP A 34 59.80 -12.62 -39.22
C ASP A 34 58.27 -12.59 -39.21
N LEU A 35 57.62 -12.09 -40.27
CA LEU A 35 56.16 -12.05 -40.39
C LEU A 35 55.57 -13.46 -40.56
N VAL A 36 56.20 -14.28 -41.40
CA VAL A 36 55.81 -15.69 -41.59
C VAL A 36 55.99 -16.47 -40.30
N ARG A 37 57.10 -16.26 -39.58
CA ARG A 37 57.36 -16.88 -38.28
C ARG A 37 56.29 -16.53 -37.24
N ARG A 38 55.89 -15.25 -37.15
CA ARG A 38 54.80 -14.82 -36.26
C ARG A 38 53.44 -15.41 -36.64
N MET A 39 53.16 -15.58 -37.93
CA MET A 39 51.95 -16.26 -38.40
C MET A 39 51.95 -17.74 -37.99
N ASP A 40 53.10 -18.42 -38.09
CA ASP A 40 53.27 -19.80 -37.65
C ASP A 40 53.20 -19.97 -36.13
N ASP A 41 53.76 -19.02 -35.37
CA ASP A 41 53.65 -19.02 -33.91
C ASP A 41 52.20 -18.78 -33.46
N LEU A 42 51.45 -17.90 -34.14
CA LEU A 42 50.01 -17.72 -33.94
C LEU A 42 49.21 -18.96 -34.38
N LYS A 43 49.68 -19.70 -35.39
CA LYS A 43 49.13 -21.00 -35.79
C LYS A 43 49.29 -22.03 -34.70
N LYS A 44 50.51 -22.18 -34.19
CA LYS A 44 50.82 -23.06 -33.06
C LYS A 44 50.07 -22.67 -31.79
N LEU A 45 49.90 -21.38 -31.49
CA LEU A 45 49.10 -20.91 -30.34
C LEU A 45 47.60 -21.22 -30.50
N GLY A 46 47.07 -21.08 -31.72
CA GLY A 46 45.67 -21.45 -32.03
C GLY A 46 45.42 -22.95 -31.95
N ASP A 47 46.39 -23.74 -32.43
CA ASP A 47 46.33 -25.20 -32.48
C ASP A 47 46.70 -25.85 -31.13
N ALA A 48 47.49 -25.16 -30.28
CA ALA A 48 47.86 -25.59 -28.93
C ALA A 48 46.76 -25.33 -27.87
N LEU A 49 45.63 -24.75 -28.26
CA LEU A 49 44.44 -24.65 -27.40
C LEU A 49 43.55 -25.87 -27.68
N PRO A 50 43.63 -26.95 -26.90
CA PRO A 50 42.84 -28.15 -27.16
C PRO A 50 41.35 -27.81 -27.08
N PRO A 51 40.51 -28.30 -28.02
CA PRO A 51 39.07 -28.01 -28.07
C PRO A 51 38.31 -28.44 -26.80
N SER A 52 38.90 -29.33 -26.01
CA SER A 52 38.39 -29.77 -24.70
C SER A 52 38.45 -28.69 -23.62
N LEU A 53 39.39 -27.72 -23.69
CA LEU A 53 39.46 -26.61 -22.74
C LEU A 53 38.35 -25.56 -22.99
N LYS A 54 38.02 -25.28 -24.25
CA LYS A 54 36.94 -24.34 -24.61
C LYS A 54 35.56 -24.83 -24.10
N LYS A 55 35.26 -26.13 -24.24
CA LYS A 55 34.04 -26.73 -23.68
C LYS A 55 34.05 -26.78 -22.15
N LYS A 56 35.20 -27.05 -21.52
CA LYS A 56 35.35 -27.09 -20.04
C LYS A 56 35.09 -25.73 -19.37
N PHE A 57 35.36 -24.61 -20.02
CA PHE A 57 35.14 -23.26 -19.45
C PHE A 57 33.81 -22.60 -19.84
N LEU A 58 33.17 -23.00 -20.95
CA LEU A 58 31.89 -22.43 -21.38
C LEU A 58 30.73 -22.75 -20.43
N MET A 59 30.65 -24.00 -19.95
CA MET A 59 29.59 -24.45 -19.06
C MET A 59 29.59 -23.69 -17.70
N PRO A 60 30.71 -23.55 -16.98
CA PRO A 60 30.73 -22.78 -15.74
C PRO A 60 30.48 -21.28 -15.95
N MET A 61 30.93 -20.69 -17.07
CA MET A 61 30.60 -19.30 -17.42
C MET A 61 29.09 -19.11 -17.64
N ALA A 62 28.44 -20.03 -18.37
CA ALA A 62 27.00 -19.95 -18.63
C ALA A 62 26.20 -20.03 -17.32
N VAL A 63 26.56 -20.93 -16.40
CA VAL A 63 25.91 -21.01 -15.09
C VAL A 63 26.17 -19.76 -14.26
N GLY A 64 27.41 -19.24 -14.24
CA GLY A 64 27.73 -17.99 -13.56
C GLY A 64 26.91 -16.80 -14.08
N ALA A 65 26.75 -16.69 -15.41
CA ALA A 65 25.92 -15.67 -16.03
C ALA A 65 24.42 -15.82 -15.68
N ILE A 66 23.90 -17.06 -15.66
CA ILE A 66 22.51 -17.33 -15.23
C ILE A 66 22.32 -16.94 -13.76
N CYS A 67 23.25 -17.31 -12.87
CA CYS A 67 23.17 -16.97 -11.45
C CYS A 67 23.21 -15.45 -11.22
N LEU A 68 24.12 -14.74 -11.90
CA LEU A 68 24.15 -13.27 -11.87
C LEU A 68 22.87 -12.67 -12.44
N GLY A 69 22.31 -13.26 -13.50
CA GLY A 69 21.02 -12.87 -14.07
C GLY A 69 19.86 -13.03 -13.08
N VAL A 70 19.77 -14.17 -12.39
CA VAL A 70 18.74 -14.44 -11.37
C VAL A 70 18.90 -13.51 -10.17
N LEU A 71 20.13 -13.28 -9.70
CA LEU A 71 20.40 -12.33 -8.61
C LEU A 71 20.02 -10.90 -9.03
N GLY A 72 20.44 -10.46 -10.22
CA GLY A 72 20.05 -9.17 -10.80
C GLY A 72 18.54 -9.02 -10.93
N ALA A 73 17.85 -10.04 -11.43
CA ALA A 73 16.40 -10.05 -11.52
C ALA A 73 15.74 -9.96 -10.13
N SER A 74 16.22 -10.72 -9.13
CA SER A 74 15.67 -10.70 -7.77
C SER A 74 15.85 -9.35 -7.03
N LEU A 75 16.83 -8.54 -7.44
CA LEU A 75 17.01 -7.18 -6.92
C LEU A 75 15.97 -6.21 -7.45
N VAL A 76 15.57 -6.38 -8.72
CA VAL A 76 14.63 -5.50 -9.41
C VAL A 76 13.18 -5.93 -9.20
N ILE A 77 12.93 -7.24 -9.20
CA ILE A 77 11.60 -7.82 -9.01
C ILE A 77 11.11 -7.52 -7.59
N LYS A 78 9.96 -6.85 -7.50
CA LYS A 78 9.29 -6.54 -6.25
C LYS A 78 8.45 -7.74 -5.79
N VAL A 79 8.24 -7.84 -4.48
CA VAL A 79 7.51 -8.95 -3.85
C VAL A 79 6.08 -9.07 -4.37
N ASP A 80 5.45 -7.96 -4.78
CA ASP A 80 4.11 -7.95 -5.38
C ASP A 80 4.03 -8.63 -6.74
N ALA A 81 5.12 -8.65 -7.51
CA ALA A 81 5.14 -9.25 -8.85
C ALA A 81 4.88 -10.77 -8.82
N ILE A 82 5.10 -11.41 -7.68
CA ILE A 82 4.82 -12.83 -7.43
C ILE A 82 3.58 -13.05 -6.56
N GLY A 83 2.74 -12.02 -6.39
CA GLY A 83 1.48 -12.10 -5.64
C GLY A 83 1.62 -12.11 -4.12
N LEU A 84 2.83 -11.93 -3.58
CA LEU A 84 3.06 -11.84 -2.15
C LEU A 84 2.68 -10.46 -1.62
N LYS A 85 2.19 -10.41 -0.38
CA LYS A 85 1.89 -9.17 0.33
C LYS A 85 2.94 -8.92 1.41
N SER A 86 3.35 -7.67 1.55
CA SER A 86 4.30 -7.22 2.58
C SER A 86 3.56 -6.84 3.86
N SER A 87 4.08 -7.25 5.01
CA SER A 87 3.55 -6.88 6.33
C SER A 87 3.76 -5.39 6.58
N VAL A 88 2.74 -4.77 7.17
CA VAL A 88 2.66 -3.34 7.44
C VAL A 88 2.20 -3.12 8.87
N VAL A 89 2.92 -2.27 9.59
CA VAL A 89 2.47 -1.69 10.86
C VAL A 89 2.50 -0.18 10.72
N LEU A 90 1.36 0.48 10.89
CA LEU A 90 1.21 1.92 10.75
C LEU A 90 0.72 2.51 12.07
N ASN A 91 1.49 3.45 12.62
CA ASN A 91 1.03 4.34 13.68
C ASN A 91 0.91 5.74 13.08
N ALA A 92 -0.27 6.36 13.10
CA ALA A 92 -0.52 7.61 12.42
C ALA A 92 -1.36 8.59 13.26
N ASN A 93 -1.09 9.87 13.11
CA ASN A 93 -1.93 10.98 13.54
C ASN A 93 -2.52 11.62 12.29
N ALA A 94 -3.83 11.78 12.21
CA ALA A 94 -4.52 12.42 11.09
C ALA A 94 -5.68 13.30 11.55
N SER A 95 -6.15 14.20 10.69
CA SER A 95 -7.42 14.93 10.91
C SER A 95 -8.61 14.24 10.26
N SER A 96 -8.36 13.36 9.29
CA SER A 96 -9.37 12.64 8.54
C SER A 96 -8.80 11.30 8.08
N MET A 97 -9.61 10.25 8.10
CA MET A 97 -9.25 8.98 7.51
C MET A 97 -10.47 8.30 6.90
N THR A 98 -10.25 7.61 5.78
CA THR A 98 -11.26 6.81 5.12
C THR A 98 -10.82 5.35 5.12
N PHE A 99 -11.73 4.43 5.46
CA PHE A 99 -11.46 3.01 5.44
C PHE A 99 -12.67 2.21 4.94
N SER A 100 -12.43 0.97 4.56
CA SER A 100 -13.49 0.02 4.19
C SER A 100 -13.43 -1.25 5.04
N PRO A 101 -14.47 -1.56 5.84
CA PRO A 101 -14.50 -2.77 6.66
C PRO A 101 -14.50 -4.05 5.83
N SER A 102 -13.69 -5.04 6.20
CA SER A 102 -13.67 -6.36 5.55
C SER A 102 -14.77 -7.31 6.05
N SER A 103 -15.36 -6.99 7.20
CA SER A 103 -16.49 -7.65 7.84
C SER A 103 -17.44 -6.60 8.40
N VAL A 104 -18.63 -7.02 8.85
CA VAL A 104 -19.47 -6.16 9.69
C VAL A 104 -18.67 -5.81 10.93
N TRP A 105 -18.65 -4.52 11.28
CA TRP A 105 -18.03 -4.03 12.50
C TRP A 105 -19.10 -3.38 13.38
N LEU A 106 -18.97 -3.56 14.70
CA LEU A 106 -19.88 -3.03 15.71
C LEU A 106 -19.06 -2.39 16.82
N GLN A 107 -19.40 -1.15 17.17
CA GLN A 107 -18.89 -0.47 18.34
C GLN A 107 -19.51 -1.10 19.59
N ALA A 108 -18.65 -1.61 20.48
CA ALA A 108 -19.07 -2.28 21.71
C ALA A 108 -19.45 -1.30 22.83
N ASP A 109 -18.71 -0.19 22.95
CA ASP A 109 -18.86 0.74 24.07
C ASP A 109 -19.67 1.99 23.69
N PRO A 110 -20.64 2.39 24.52
CA PRO A 110 -21.45 3.57 24.26
C PRO A 110 -20.61 4.85 24.39
N VAL A 111 -20.85 5.80 23.50
CA VAL A 111 -20.16 7.10 23.47
C VAL A 111 -21.10 8.18 24.01
N LYS A 112 -20.76 8.74 25.17
CA LYS A 112 -21.49 9.88 25.74
C LYS A 112 -21.19 11.16 24.94
N LEU A 113 -22.24 11.92 24.64
CA LEU A 113 -22.12 13.16 23.87
C LEU A 113 -22.06 14.36 24.82
N SER A 114 -21.12 15.26 24.59
CA SER A 114 -20.99 16.53 25.29
C SER A 114 -22.09 17.49 24.85
N ALA A 115 -22.69 18.19 25.82
CA ALA A 115 -23.75 19.18 25.60
C ALA A 115 -24.96 18.68 24.79
N GLY A 116 -25.11 17.35 24.63
CA GLY A 116 -26.17 16.75 23.83
C GLY A 116 -26.22 17.25 22.39
N GLN A 117 -25.06 17.52 21.77
CA GLN A 117 -24.99 17.98 20.37
C GLN A 117 -24.82 16.80 19.42
N LEU A 118 -25.80 16.66 18.53
CA LEU A 118 -25.85 15.60 17.52
C LEU A 118 -26.51 16.14 16.25
N ARG A 119 -25.91 15.85 15.10
CA ARG A 119 -26.49 16.13 13.80
C ARG A 119 -26.40 14.90 12.91
N ILE A 120 -27.51 14.58 12.28
CA ILE A 120 -27.69 13.44 11.38
C ILE A 120 -28.16 14.01 10.05
N ASP A 121 -27.40 13.82 8.98
CA ASP A 121 -27.79 14.22 7.62
C ASP A 121 -27.86 12.97 6.71
N ASN A 122 -28.86 12.90 5.83
CA ASN A 122 -29.01 11.83 4.83
C ASN A 122 -29.06 10.40 5.39
N LEU A 123 -29.58 10.24 6.61
CA LEU A 123 -29.85 8.94 7.23
C LEU A 123 -31.35 8.79 7.45
N ILE A 124 -31.83 7.55 7.35
CA ILE A 124 -33.17 7.19 7.79
C ILE A 124 -33.14 7.17 9.31
N VAL A 125 -34.06 7.88 9.96
CA VAL A 125 -34.16 7.91 11.42
C VAL A 125 -35.54 7.44 11.86
N SER A 126 -35.57 6.46 12.75
CA SER A 126 -36.79 5.92 13.36
C SER A 126 -36.71 6.03 14.88
N PHE A 127 -37.87 6.23 15.50
CA PHE A 127 -38.02 6.45 16.94
C PHE A 127 -38.74 5.25 17.54
N SER A 128 -38.33 4.79 18.72
CA SER A 128 -39.06 3.75 19.43
C SER A 128 -40.47 4.21 19.84
N ASN A 129 -40.62 5.48 20.21
CA ASN A 129 -41.89 6.13 20.51
C ASN A 129 -41.93 7.54 19.91
N PRO A 130 -42.27 7.68 18.61
CA PRO A 130 -42.20 8.96 17.93
C PRO A 130 -43.09 10.03 18.60
N PRO A 131 -42.58 11.25 18.82
CA PRO A 131 -43.43 12.38 19.16
C PRO A 131 -44.54 12.53 18.12
N LYS A 132 -45.74 12.96 18.51
CA LYS A 132 -46.86 13.16 17.57
C LYS A 132 -46.51 14.06 16.36
N ALA A 133 -45.53 14.94 16.52
CA ALA A 133 -45.03 15.84 15.48
C ALA A 133 -43.98 15.21 14.53
N PHE A 134 -43.48 14.02 14.82
CA PHE A 134 -42.32 13.43 14.16
C PHE A 134 -42.60 11.97 13.77
N GLN A 135 -42.85 11.71 12.47
CA GLN A 135 -43.17 10.35 11.99
C GLN A 135 -41.95 9.60 11.40
N GLY A 136 -40.73 10.05 11.71
CA GLY A 136 -39.50 9.53 11.12
C GLY A 136 -38.90 10.47 10.07
N LEU A 137 -37.61 10.31 9.79
CA LEU A 137 -36.92 11.02 8.72
C LEU A 137 -36.50 10.08 7.61
N THR A 138 -36.62 10.59 6.39
CA THR A 138 -36.17 9.92 5.17
C THR A 138 -34.83 10.48 4.72
N THR A 139 -34.21 9.80 3.76
CA THR A 139 -33.06 10.37 3.05
C THR A 139 -33.42 11.71 2.42
N SER A 140 -32.48 12.66 2.38
CA SER A 140 -32.67 14.09 2.05
C SER A 140 -33.19 14.99 3.17
N GLN A 141 -33.32 14.48 4.40
CA GLN A 141 -33.57 15.31 5.57
C GLN A 141 -32.38 15.29 6.52
N TRP A 142 -32.30 16.32 7.35
CA TRP A 142 -31.38 16.38 8.48
C TRP A 142 -32.15 16.49 9.79
N LEU A 143 -31.56 15.92 10.85
CA LEU A 143 -31.96 16.04 12.24
C LEU A 143 -30.81 16.67 13.01
N GLU A 144 -31.13 17.64 13.84
CA GLU A 144 -30.23 18.19 14.83
C GLU A 144 -30.89 18.05 16.20
N VAL A 145 -30.15 17.50 17.15
CA VAL A 145 -30.55 17.34 18.54
C VAL A 145 -29.58 18.17 19.37
N GLN A 146 -30.12 19.03 20.22
CA GLN A 146 -29.37 19.85 21.16
C GLN A 146 -29.92 19.66 22.58
N GLY A 147 -29.04 19.55 23.57
CA GLY A 147 -29.44 19.34 24.97
C GLY A 147 -29.74 17.88 25.29
N GLY A 148 -30.24 17.66 26.51
CA GLY A 148 -30.42 16.33 27.07
C GLY A 148 -29.11 15.56 27.31
N ASN A 149 -29.28 14.33 27.79
CA ASN A 149 -28.23 13.34 27.94
C ASN A 149 -28.30 12.40 26.74
N LEU A 150 -27.46 12.67 25.73
CA LEU A 150 -27.35 11.82 24.54
C LEU A 150 -26.16 10.86 24.67
N ALA A 151 -26.36 9.61 24.23
CA ALA A 151 -25.28 8.64 24.08
C ALA A 151 -25.47 7.84 22.79
N LEU A 152 -24.43 7.77 21.97
CA LEU A 152 -24.37 6.84 20.85
C LEU A 152 -24.15 5.44 21.44
N GLN A 153 -25.22 4.65 21.53
CA GLN A 153 -25.21 3.35 22.18
C GLN A 153 -24.57 2.29 21.30
N SER A 154 -24.90 2.30 20.01
CA SER A 154 -24.32 1.38 19.05
C SER A 154 -24.03 2.10 17.74
N LEU A 155 -22.96 1.68 17.09
CA LEU A 155 -22.60 2.09 15.74
C LEU A 155 -22.09 0.86 15.02
N SER A 156 -22.65 0.57 13.86
CA SER A 156 -22.22 -0.52 13.01
C SER A 156 -21.92 -0.04 11.60
N LEU A 157 -20.96 -0.70 10.99
CA LEU A 157 -20.57 -0.47 9.60
C LEU A 157 -20.67 -1.79 8.85
N HIS A 158 -21.35 -1.76 7.70
CA HIS A 158 -21.49 -2.93 6.84
C HIS A 158 -20.16 -3.30 6.17
N LYS A 159 -20.02 -4.58 5.85
CA LYS A 159 -18.89 -5.09 5.08
C LYS A 159 -18.80 -4.38 3.73
N GLY A 160 -17.60 -3.93 3.39
CA GLY A 160 -17.28 -3.29 2.10
C GLY A 160 -17.79 -1.87 1.96
N SER A 161 -18.45 -1.32 2.99
CA SER A 161 -18.87 0.07 2.99
C SER A 161 -17.67 1.00 3.11
N LEU A 162 -17.81 2.27 2.72
CA LEU A 162 -16.79 3.30 2.85
C LEU A 162 -17.16 4.21 4.02
N ALA A 163 -16.31 4.22 5.04
CA ALA A 163 -16.47 5.10 6.19
C ALA A 163 -15.33 6.12 6.24
N THR A 164 -15.67 7.39 6.40
CA THR A 164 -14.72 8.48 6.64
C THR A 164 -14.97 9.06 8.01
N VAL A 165 -13.92 9.14 8.81
CA VAL A 165 -13.91 9.77 10.13
C VAL A 165 -13.15 11.07 10.01
N ASP A 166 -13.79 12.16 10.43
CA ASP A 166 -13.21 13.49 10.53
C ASP A 166 -13.15 13.93 11.99
N SER A 167 -12.02 14.50 12.38
CA SER A 167 -11.82 15.16 13.66
C SER A 167 -11.61 16.65 13.45
N SER A 168 -12.35 17.45 14.21
CA SER A 168 -12.24 18.91 14.23
C SER A 168 -11.40 19.39 15.40
N LYS A 169 -10.75 20.55 15.23
CA LYS A 169 -10.12 21.29 16.34
C LYS A 169 -11.13 21.71 17.42
N SER A 170 -12.41 21.84 17.07
CA SER A 170 -13.50 22.12 18.01
C SER A 170 -13.89 20.92 18.88
N GLY A 171 -13.33 19.74 18.61
CA GLY A 171 -13.73 18.48 19.27
C GLY A 171 -14.94 17.79 18.61
N GLU A 172 -15.54 18.40 17.58
CA GLU A 172 -16.56 17.73 16.77
C GLU A 172 -15.93 16.55 16.02
N THR A 173 -16.57 15.39 16.15
CA THR A 173 -16.30 14.19 15.36
C THR A 173 -17.39 14.06 14.31
N THR A 174 -17.01 13.87 13.05
CA THR A 174 -17.96 13.54 11.99
C THR A 174 -17.64 12.20 11.36
N LEU A 175 -18.66 11.35 11.24
CA LEU A 175 -18.63 10.10 10.50
C LEU A 175 -19.44 10.26 9.22
N TYR A 176 -18.83 9.96 8.08
CA TYR A 176 -19.48 9.90 6.78
C TYR A 176 -19.42 8.49 6.25
N GLY A 177 -20.45 8.02 5.57
CA GLY A 177 -20.33 6.78 4.83
C GLY A 177 -21.63 6.22 4.28
N ASP A 178 -21.47 5.14 3.54
CA ASP A 178 -22.55 4.22 3.24
C ASP A 178 -22.50 3.02 4.22
N GLY A 179 -23.60 2.29 4.34
CA GLY A 179 -23.69 1.10 5.19
C GLY A 179 -23.54 1.34 6.69
N ALA A 180 -23.64 2.59 7.16
CA ALA A 180 -23.65 2.90 8.59
C ALA A 180 -25.05 2.73 9.19
N SER A 181 -25.13 2.17 10.39
CA SER A 181 -26.36 2.16 11.18
C SER A 181 -26.05 2.16 12.68
N GLY A 182 -27.01 2.48 13.53
CA GLY A 182 -26.77 2.50 14.97
C GLY A 182 -27.95 3.02 15.76
N GLU A 183 -27.72 3.16 17.05
CA GLU A 183 -28.73 3.58 18.02
C GLU A 183 -28.18 4.67 18.92
N ILE A 184 -29.03 5.66 19.20
CA ILE A 184 -28.73 6.79 20.08
C ILE A 184 -29.77 6.75 21.19
N LEU A 185 -29.27 6.72 22.42
CA LEU A 185 -30.07 6.91 23.63
C LEU A 185 -30.16 8.39 23.93
N ALA A 186 -31.37 8.83 24.28
CA ALA A 186 -31.61 10.21 24.64
C ALA A 186 -32.57 10.33 25.82
N ASN A 187 -32.13 11.08 26.83
CA ASN A 187 -32.88 11.36 28.05
C ASN A 187 -32.86 12.84 28.41
N GLY A 188 -33.91 13.33 29.06
CA GLY A 188 -34.04 14.71 29.50
C GLY A 188 -34.52 15.66 28.39
N LEU A 189 -34.55 16.94 28.71
CA LEU A 189 -35.05 17.98 27.80
C LEU A 189 -34.09 18.19 26.63
N SER A 190 -34.56 17.89 25.41
CA SER A 190 -33.80 18.02 24.17
C SER A 190 -34.59 18.82 23.14
N ASP A 191 -33.90 19.72 22.43
CA ASP A 191 -34.46 20.45 21.30
C ASP A 191 -34.16 19.69 20.01
N LEU A 192 -35.22 19.24 19.33
CA LEU A 192 -35.13 18.64 18.00
C LEU A 192 -35.39 19.71 16.93
N LYS A 193 -34.50 19.78 15.95
CA LYS A 193 -34.68 20.56 14.72
C LYS A 193 -34.52 19.65 13.53
N TRP A 194 -35.43 19.72 12.57
CA TRP A 194 -35.32 18.90 11.36
C TRP A 194 -35.83 19.65 10.14
N SER A 195 -35.20 19.40 8.99
CA SER A 195 -35.65 19.97 7.72
C SER A 195 -35.18 19.19 6.51
N ARG A 196 -35.77 19.52 5.35
CA ARG A 196 -35.15 19.30 4.05
C ARG A 196 -34.19 20.46 3.73
N PRO A 197 -33.12 20.26 2.93
CA PRO A 197 -32.12 21.29 2.61
C PRO A 197 -32.68 22.63 2.11
N SER A 198 -33.88 22.64 1.53
CA SER A 198 -34.52 23.82 0.94
C SER A 198 -35.80 24.27 1.65
N GLN A 199 -36.02 23.85 2.91
CA GLN A 199 -37.20 24.19 3.69
C GLN A 199 -36.81 24.82 5.03
N GLU A 200 -37.68 25.68 5.56
CA GLU A 200 -37.52 26.19 6.93
C GLU A 200 -37.57 25.02 7.93
N PRO A 201 -36.64 24.98 8.90
CA PRO A 201 -36.58 23.89 9.86
C PRO A 201 -37.77 23.91 10.81
N ALA A 202 -38.43 22.75 10.91
CA ALA A 202 -39.36 22.50 12.00
C ALA A 202 -38.55 22.32 13.30
N THR A 203 -39.06 22.86 14.39
CA THR A 203 -38.43 22.78 15.72
C THR A 203 -39.45 22.28 16.74
N ALA A 204 -39.04 21.37 17.62
CA ALA A 204 -39.82 20.94 18.77
C ALA A 204 -38.89 20.74 19.97
N ALA A 205 -39.24 21.38 21.10
CA ALA A 205 -38.66 21.04 22.39
C ALA A 205 -39.37 19.79 22.91
N LEU A 206 -38.59 18.76 23.23
CA LEU A 206 -39.09 17.46 23.65
C LEU A 206 -38.48 17.09 25.00
N GLU A 207 -39.36 16.87 25.96
CA GLU A 207 -38.99 16.31 27.25
C GLU A 207 -38.91 14.78 27.09
N LEU A 208 -37.71 14.26 26.90
CA LEU A 208 -37.45 12.81 26.81
C LEU A 208 -37.32 12.24 28.24
N VAL A 209 -38.40 12.32 29.02
CA VAL A 209 -38.39 12.01 30.49
C VAL A 209 -38.70 10.54 30.78
N GLY A 210 -38.82 9.70 29.76
CA GLY A 210 -39.19 8.30 29.95
C GLY A 210 -38.11 7.45 30.64
N GLU A 211 -38.52 6.64 31.60
CA GLU A 211 -37.93 5.32 31.80
C GLU A 211 -38.85 4.30 31.09
N PRO A 212 -38.37 3.56 30.07
CA PRO A 212 -37.00 3.51 29.56
C PRO A 212 -36.61 4.72 28.69
N PRO A 213 -35.29 4.98 28.53
CA PRO A 213 -34.77 6.02 27.65
C PRO A 213 -35.32 5.93 26.23
N GLU A 214 -35.45 7.08 25.56
CA GLU A 214 -35.86 7.08 24.16
C GLU A 214 -34.70 6.63 23.27
N ILE A 215 -35.01 5.76 22.30
CA ILE A 215 -34.03 5.18 21.38
C ILE A 215 -34.31 5.69 19.98
N PHE A 216 -33.32 6.35 19.38
CA PHE A 216 -33.32 6.70 17.97
C PHE A 216 -32.45 5.71 17.21
N SER A 217 -33.04 4.97 16.29
CA SER A 217 -32.27 4.14 15.36
C SER A 217 -32.02 4.94 14.09
N PHE A 218 -30.78 4.90 13.58
CA PHE A 218 -30.41 5.50 12.31
C PHE A 218 -29.80 4.46 11.38
N ALA A 219 -30.03 4.61 10.08
CA ALA A 219 -29.41 3.78 9.06
C ALA A 219 -29.24 4.53 7.74
N THR A 220 -28.16 4.21 7.03
CA THR A 220 -28.02 4.59 5.62
C THR A 220 -29.06 3.85 4.77
N SER A 221 -29.60 4.52 3.76
CA SER A 221 -30.60 3.92 2.85
C SER A 221 -30.04 2.96 1.81
N GLY A 222 -28.71 2.90 1.66
CA GLY A 222 -28.02 2.19 0.58
C GLY A 222 -28.16 2.82 -0.81
N ARG A 223 -28.89 3.93 -0.97
CA ARG A 223 -29.03 4.69 -2.24
C ARG A 223 -29.00 6.19 -1.97
N GLY A 224 -28.08 6.91 -2.62
CA GLY A 224 -28.00 8.38 -2.57
C GLY A 224 -26.66 8.90 -2.07
N ALA A 225 -26.66 10.15 -1.58
CA ALA A 225 -25.50 10.76 -0.94
C ALA A 225 -25.10 9.98 0.33
N PRO A 226 -23.82 9.97 0.72
CA PRO A 226 -23.38 9.32 1.96
C PRO A 226 -24.09 9.93 3.16
N GLY A 227 -24.43 9.08 4.13
CA GLY A 227 -24.97 9.52 5.41
C GLY A 227 -23.88 10.23 6.21
N ARG A 228 -24.28 11.21 7.02
CA ARG A 228 -23.39 11.97 7.90
C ARG A 228 -23.93 11.96 9.32
N LEU A 229 -23.05 11.65 10.27
CA LEU A 229 -23.29 11.69 11.70
C LEU A 229 -22.22 12.58 12.33
N ALA A 230 -22.59 13.78 12.76
CA ALA A 230 -21.71 14.74 13.43
C ALA A 230 -22.11 14.89 14.90
N PHE A 231 -21.16 14.82 15.81
CA PHE A 231 -21.41 14.91 17.25
C PHE A 231 -20.16 15.35 18.01
N VAL A 232 -20.35 15.83 19.23
CA VAL A 232 -19.24 16.20 20.13
C VAL A 232 -19.20 15.17 21.26
N PRO A 233 -18.17 14.32 21.38
CA PRO A 233 -18.09 13.39 22.50
C PRO A 233 -17.68 14.08 23.80
N SER A 234 -18.03 13.50 24.95
CA SER A 234 -17.61 14.03 26.27
C SER A 234 -16.12 13.79 26.59
N GLY A 235 -15.46 12.95 25.80
CA GLY A 235 -14.04 12.62 25.91
C GLY A 235 -13.56 11.83 24.69
N PRO A 236 -12.30 11.36 24.66
CA PRO A 236 -11.76 10.62 23.53
C PRO A 236 -12.57 9.35 23.26
N ILE A 237 -12.93 9.13 22.00
CA ILE A 237 -13.61 7.91 21.56
C ILE A 237 -12.56 6.92 21.09
N THR A 238 -12.67 5.65 21.46
CA THR A 238 -11.80 4.62 20.92
C THR A 238 -12.63 3.57 20.17
N PHE A 239 -12.23 3.32 18.94
CA PHE A 239 -12.72 2.25 18.09
C PHE A 239 -11.63 1.18 17.98
N GLU A 240 -11.98 -0.09 18.18
CA GLU A 240 -11.01 -1.18 18.22
C GLU A 240 -11.39 -2.30 17.25
N ASN A 241 -10.38 -3.06 16.84
CA ASN A 241 -10.53 -4.31 16.09
C ASN A 241 -11.33 -4.19 14.78
N ILE A 242 -11.18 -3.07 14.06
CA ILE A 242 -11.85 -2.90 12.75
C ILE A 242 -11.01 -3.61 11.69
N SER A 243 -11.50 -4.75 11.18
CA SER A 243 -10.86 -5.40 10.05
C SER A 243 -11.15 -4.63 8.76
N VAL A 244 -10.14 -4.30 7.96
CA VAL A 244 -10.26 -3.41 6.79
C VAL A 244 -9.58 -3.96 5.54
N THR A 245 -10.10 -3.56 4.37
CA THR A 245 -9.54 -3.84 3.03
C THR A 245 -8.98 -2.61 2.32
N ASP A 246 -9.30 -1.42 2.82
CA ASP A 246 -8.78 -0.16 2.30
C ASP A 246 -8.58 0.84 3.45
N LEU A 247 -7.57 1.70 3.32
CA LEU A 247 -7.22 2.74 4.28
C LEU A 247 -6.55 3.90 3.55
N LYS A 248 -7.10 5.10 3.71
CA LYS A 248 -6.69 6.34 3.04
C LYS A 248 -6.66 7.49 4.03
N PHE A 249 -5.68 8.38 3.84
CA PHE A 249 -5.52 9.62 4.61
C PHE A 249 -5.50 10.80 3.66
N GLY A 250 -6.62 11.01 2.99
CA GLY A 250 -6.76 12.10 2.04
C GLY A 250 -8.15 12.68 2.13
N ARG A 251 -8.22 14.00 2.02
CA ARG A 251 -9.47 14.72 1.86
C ARG A 251 -9.48 15.38 0.49
N GLU A 252 -10.60 15.28 -0.21
CA GLU A 252 -10.84 16.08 -1.39
C GLU A 252 -11.09 17.53 -0.95
N VAL A 253 -10.23 18.45 -1.40
CA VAL A 253 -10.36 19.88 -1.16
C VAL A 253 -10.64 20.54 -2.49
N GLN A 254 -11.73 21.30 -2.55
CA GLN A 254 -12.04 22.11 -3.72
C GLN A 254 -11.17 23.38 -3.69
N THR A 255 -10.21 23.48 -4.60
CA THR A 255 -9.30 24.63 -4.71
C THR A 255 -9.87 25.71 -5.63
N ALA A 256 -10.73 25.32 -6.58
CA ALA A 256 -11.49 26.22 -7.44
C ALA A 256 -12.85 25.57 -7.83
N PRO A 257 -13.83 26.33 -8.38
CA PRO A 257 -15.18 25.83 -8.68
C PRO A 257 -15.25 24.60 -9.60
N ALA A 258 -14.16 24.25 -10.31
CA ALA A 258 -14.05 23.05 -11.15
C ALA A 258 -12.77 22.24 -10.89
N GLU A 259 -12.02 22.56 -9.83
CA GLU A 259 -10.76 21.89 -9.51
C GLU A 259 -10.83 21.34 -8.08
N SER A 260 -10.75 20.02 -7.97
CA SER A 260 -10.59 19.34 -6.70
C SER A 260 -9.21 18.68 -6.64
N ARG A 261 -8.56 18.82 -5.49
CA ARG A 261 -7.27 18.17 -5.21
C ARG A 261 -7.41 17.36 -3.95
N PHE A 262 -6.90 16.13 -3.98
CA PHE A 262 -6.74 15.33 -2.78
C PHE A 262 -5.51 15.81 -2.00
N VAL A 263 -5.74 16.26 -0.77
CA VAL A 263 -4.71 16.72 0.16
C VAL A 263 -4.53 15.68 1.25
N SER A 264 -3.28 15.38 1.60
CA SER A 264 -2.96 14.47 2.71
C SER A 264 -3.52 15.02 4.02
N THR A 265 -4.18 14.18 4.80
CA THR A 265 -4.73 14.52 6.13
C THR A 265 -3.86 13.99 7.26
N LEU A 266 -2.74 13.34 6.94
CA LEU A 266 -1.72 12.95 7.91
C LEU A 266 -1.09 14.19 8.52
N ALA A 267 -0.96 14.19 9.84
CA ALA A 267 -0.15 15.15 10.57
C ALA A 267 1.25 14.57 10.81
N SER A 268 1.32 13.31 11.24
CA SER A 268 2.57 12.58 11.46
C SER A 268 2.31 11.09 11.56
N GLY A 269 3.36 10.27 11.48
CA GLY A 269 3.25 8.84 11.75
C GLY A 269 4.51 8.08 11.43
N THR A 270 4.44 6.78 11.66
CA THR A 270 5.52 5.84 11.40
C THR A 270 4.94 4.62 10.70
N LEU A 271 5.43 4.38 9.49
CA LEU A 271 5.18 3.15 8.74
C LEU A 271 6.37 2.19 8.94
N ARG A 272 6.11 1.03 9.53
CA ARG A 272 7.11 -0.03 9.70
C ARG A 272 6.77 -1.18 8.77
N LEU A 273 7.80 -1.71 8.11
CA LEU A 273 7.72 -2.91 7.28
C LEU A 273 8.51 -4.02 7.99
N PRO A 274 7.89 -4.82 8.87
CA PRO A 274 8.59 -5.78 9.74
C PRO A 274 9.42 -6.80 8.95
N ASP A 275 8.90 -7.24 7.81
CA ASP A 275 9.55 -8.22 6.92
C ASP A 275 10.94 -7.78 6.46
N ILE A 276 11.17 -6.48 6.37
CA ILE A 276 12.46 -5.90 5.99
C ILE A 276 13.09 -5.02 7.08
N GLY A 277 12.36 -4.81 8.19
CA GLY A 277 12.65 -3.86 9.29
C GLY A 277 13.10 -2.50 8.82
N LYS A 278 12.44 -2.00 7.78
CA LYS A 278 12.52 -0.60 7.41
C LYS A 278 11.41 0.17 8.11
N GLU A 279 11.72 1.42 8.39
CA GLU A 279 10.83 2.36 9.02
C GLU A 279 10.83 3.65 8.22
N PHE A 280 9.63 4.19 7.98
CA PHE A 280 9.42 5.43 7.26
C PHE A 280 8.68 6.41 8.15
N ASN A 281 9.28 7.56 8.38
CA ASN A 281 8.61 8.68 9.04
C ASN A 281 7.67 9.35 8.03
N LEU A 282 6.40 9.40 8.40
CA LEU A 282 5.34 10.08 7.70
C LEU A 282 5.22 11.48 8.28
N LEU A 283 5.41 12.49 7.43
CA LEU A 283 5.27 13.90 7.74
C LEU A 283 3.99 14.42 7.07
N SER A 284 3.55 15.62 7.44
CA SER A 284 2.29 16.20 6.96
C SER A 284 2.22 16.45 5.46
N ASP A 285 3.36 16.63 4.80
CA ASP A 285 3.48 16.81 3.35
C ASP A 285 3.51 15.48 2.58
N ARG A 286 3.57 14.34 3.29
CA ARG A 286 3.64 13.00 2.69
C ARG A 286 2.26 12.36 2.68
N ALA A 287 1.89 11.85 1.52
CA ALA A 287 0.79 10.93 1.33
C ALA A 287 1.30 9.49 1.47
N ILE A 288 0.42 8.64 2.01
CA ILE A 288 0.58 7.19 1.97
C ILE A 288 -0.60 6.60 1.21
N SER A 289 -0.33 5.61 0.37
CA SER A 289 -1.39 4.84 -0.28
C SER A 289 -1.00 3.37 -0.38
N PHE A 290 -1.98 2.51 -0.18
CA PHE A 290 -1.82 1.06 -0.23
C PHE A 290 -2.61 0.48 -1.40
N VAL A 291 -2.09 -0.58 -2.01
CA VAL A 291 -2.81 -1.39 -3.00
C VAL A 291 -2.96 -2.79 -2.44
N GLY A 292 -4.19 -3.35 -2.51
CA GLY A 292 -4.47 -4.69 -2.02
C GLY A 292 -4.29 -4.85 -0.51
N LEU A 293 -4.56 -3.79 0.26
CA LEU A 293 -4.46 -3.76 1.72
C LEU A 293 -5.43 -4.77 2.34
N THR A 294 -4.98 -5.46 3.37
CA THR A 294 -5.81 -6.30 4.24
C THR A 294 -5.21 -6.27 5.63
N GLY A 295 -6.00 -5.95 6.65
CA GLY A 295 -5.50 -5.91 8.01
C GLY A 295 -6.56 -5.49 9.00
N THR A 296 -6.11 -5.04 10.16
CA THR A 296 -6.93 -4.61 11.27
C THR A 296 -6.44 -3.27 11.78
N ILE A 297 -7.36 -2.33 11.94
CA ILE A 297 -7.17 -1.17 12.80
C ILE A 297 -7.30 -1.71 14.22
N GLU A 298 -6.16 -1.94 14.89
CA GLU A 298 -6.13 -2.42 16.27
C GLU A 298 -6.78 -1.39 17.19
N LYS A 299 -6.45 -0.11 16.97
CA LYS A 299 -6.96 1.01 17.76
C LYS A 299 -7.05 2.28 16.94
N MET A 300 -8.19 2.96 17.01
CA MET A 300 -8.43 4.29 16.47
C MET A 300 -9.03 5.16 17.56
N THR A 301 -8.27 6.13 18.07
CA THR A 301 -8.73 7.09 19.07
C THR A 301 -9.03 8.42 18.41
N VAL A 302 -10.23 8.96 18.61
CA VAL A 302 -10.72 10.21 18.02
C VAL A 302 -10.97 11.22 19.13
N ASP A 303 -10.26 12.35 19.06
CA ASP A 303 -10.45 13.54 19.90
C ASP A 303 -10.25 14.79 19.00
N LYS A 304 -9.31 15.68 19.31
CA LYS A 304 -8.89 16.81 18.44
C LYS A 304 -8.07 16.38 17.22
N LYS A 305 -7.66 15.11 17.20
CA LYS A 305 -7.00 14.41 16.10
C LYS A 305 -7.41 12.94 16.16
N ILE A 306 -7.11 12.23 15.08
CA ILE A 306 -7.28 10.79 14.95
C ILE A 306 -5.92 10.14 15.18
N GLU A 307 -5.78 9.38 16.25
CA GLU A 307 -4.63 8.52 16.51
C GLU A 307 -4.97 7.09 16.08
N LEU A 308 -4.17 6.52 15.18
CA LEU A 308 -4.43 5.22 14.58
C LEU A 308 -3.24 4.28 14.79
N ARG A 309 -3.55 3.04 15.14
CA ARG A 309 -2.66 1.89 15.03
C ARG A 309 -3.27 0.82 14.14
N PHE A 310 -2.61 0.55 13.02
CA PHE A 310 -3.02 -0.44 12.03
C PHE A 310 -1.94 -1.52 11.87
N VAL A 311 -2.37 -2.78 11.76
CA VAL A 311 -1.52 -3.94 11.48
C VAL A 311 -2.13 -4.75 10.34
N GLY A 312 -1.35 -5.05 9.32
CA GLY A 312 -1.86 -5.77 8.17
C GLY A 312 -0.81 -6.13 7.13
N LYS A 313 -1.28 -6.33 5.91
CA LYS A 313 -0.46 -6.63 4.74
C LYS A 313 -0.95 -5.83 3.54
N ALA A 314 -0.03 -5.36 2.72
CA ALA A 314 -0.33 -4.65 1.46
C ALA A 314 0.42 -5.31 0.30
N ARG A 315 -0.19 -5.30 -0.90
CA ARG A 315 0.51 -5.72 -2.12
C ARG A 315 1.53 -4.65 -2.49
N GLU A 316 1.08 -3.41 -2.63
CA GLU A 316 1.96 -2.28 -2.92
C GLU A 316 1.81 -1.17 -1.89
N ILE A 317 2.92 -0.47 -1.63
CA ILE A 317 3.00 0.59 -0.63
C ILE A 317 3.69 1.79 -1.28
N TYR A 318 2.98 2.90 -1.34
CA TYR A 318 3.50 4.14 -1.92
C TYR A 318 3.58 5.21 -0.84
N VAL A 319 4.75 5.86 -0.75
CA VAL A 319 5.03 6.94 0.21
C VAL A 319 5.71 8.07 -0.54
N GLY A 320 5.27 9.31 -0.31
CA GLY A 320 5.90 10.49 -0.91
C GLY A 320 4.97 11.70 -0.92
N SER A 321 5.39 12.79 -1.56
CA SER A 321 4.53 13.96 -1.74
C SER A 321 3.41 13.66 -2.74
N SER A 322 2.43 14.56 -2.84
CA SER A 322 1.32 14.43 -3.80
C SER A 322 1.81 14.18 -5.24
N ASP A 323 2.92 14.82 -5.61
CA ASP A 323 3.41 14.86 -7.00
C ASP A 323 4.53 13.83 -7.26
N VAL A 324 5.19 13.32 -6.22
CA VAL A 324 6.24 12.29 -6.33
C VAL A 324 6.04 11.22 -5.27
N ARG A 325 5.50 10.06 -5.67
CA ARG A 325 5.35 8.88 -4.81
C ARG A 325 6.39 7.83 -5.14
N THR A 326 7.06 7.32 -4.12
CA THR A 326 8.04 6.25 -4.25
C THR A 326 7.43 4.92 -3.80
N ASN A 327 7.60 3.87 -4.59
CA ASN A 327 7.17 2.53 -4.24
C ASN A 327 8.10 1.92 -3.16
N ALA A 328 7.60 1.90 -1.93
CA ALA A 328 8.27 1.40 -0.73
C ALA A 328 8.18 -0.13 -0.57
N THR A 329 7.49 -0.84 -1.47
CA THR A 329 7.40 -2.31 -1.45
C THR A 329 8.81 -2.93 -1.51
N PRO A 330 9.12 -3.94 -0.68
CA PRO A 330 10.39 -4.64 -0.73
C PRO A 330 10.64 -5.31 -2.09
N SER A 331 11.91 -5.38 -2.49
CA SER A 331 12.33 -6.31 -3.54
C SER A 331 12.39 -7.74 -3.01
N LEU A 332 12.27 -8.70 -3.93
CA LEU A 332 12.30 -10.12 -3.61
C LEU A 332 13.59 -10.49 -2.87
N LEU A 333 14.74 -9.96 -3.29
CA LEU A 333 16.00 -10.23 -2.62
C LEU A 333 16.00 -9.73 -1.17
N VAL A 334 15.54 -8.49 -0.91
CA VAL A 334 15.54 -7.93 0.44
C VAL A 334 14.63 -8.76 1.36
N TYR A 335 13.49 -9.21 0.84
CA TYR A 335 12.58 -10.10 1.55
C TYR A 335 13.23 -11.47 1.86
N LEU A 336 13.83 -12.12 0.86
CA LEU A 336 14.50 -13.42 1.03
C LEU A 336 15.71 -13.35 1.96
N TYR A 337 16.47 -12.26 1.90
CA TYR A 337 17.66 -12.04 2.72
C TYR A 337 17.30 -12.02 4.21
N ARG A 338 16.25 -11.27 4.56
CA ARG A 338 15.82 -11.14 5.95
C ARG A 338 15.18 -12.40 6.51
N ASN A 339 14.49 -13.17 5.68
CA ASN A 339 13.90 -14.46 6.09
C ASN A 339 14.92 -15.62 6.15
N GLN A 340 16.23 -15.35 6.11
CA GLN A 340 17.30 -16.36 6.11
C GLN A 340 17.24 -17.38 4.96
N ILE A 341 16.31 -17.20 4.01
CA ILE A 341 16.16 -18.08 2.84
C ILE A 341 17.37 -17.95 1.92
N VAL A 342 18.04 -16.79 1.89
CA VAL A 342 19.27 -16.61 1.10
C VAL A 342 20.38 -17.56 1.56
N ALA A 343 20.56 -17.76 2.88
CA ALA A 343 21.57 -18.71 3.37
C ALA A 343 21.25 -20.14 2.92
N PHE A 344 19.96 -20.51 2.97
CA PHE A 344 19.48 -21.80 2.46
C PHE A 344 19.70 -21.94 0.94
N LEU A 345 19.37 -20.92 0.15
CA LEU A 345 19.56 -20.92 -1.30
C LEU A 345 21.03 -20.97 -1.69
N PHE A 346 21.92 -20.26 -0.99
CA PHE A 346 23.36 -20.34 -1.21
C PHE A 346 23.89 -21.73 -0.86
N THR A 347 23.42 -22.34 0.23
CA THR A 347 23.80 -23.70 0.61
C THR A 347 23.30 -24.72 -0.43
N ALA A 348 22.06 -24.59 -0.89
CA ALA A 348 21.53 -25.44 -1.95
C ALA A 348 22.32 -25.26 -3.25
N PHE A 349 22.68 -24.02 -3.59
CA PHE A 349 23.50 -23.72 -4.76
C PHE A 349 24.89 -24.34 -4.66
N THR A 350 25.60 -24.20 -3.53
CA THR A 350 26.94 -24.79 -3.35
C THR A 350 26.89 -26.31 -3.38
N VAL A 351 25.84 -26.92 -2.84
CA VAL A 351 25.60 -28.37 -2.91
C VAL A 351 25.35 -28.83 -4.34
N ILE A 352 24.43 -28.18 -5.08
CA ILE A 352 24.12 -28.52 -6.48
C ILE A 352 25.36 -28.30 -7.36
N TRP A 353 26.09 -27.21 -7.13
CA TRP A 353 27.33 -26.92 -7.84
C TRP A 353 28.39 -27.99 -7.59
N GLY A 354 28.60 -28.37 -6.32
CA GLY A 354 29.50 -29.46 -5.94
C GLY A 354 29.10 -30.79 -6.57
N ALA A 355 27.80 -31.11 -6.59
CA ALA A 355 27.27 -32.32 -7.21
C ALA A 355 27.49 -32.34 -8.73
N LEU A 356 27.22 -31.23 -9.43
CA LEU A 356 27.46 -31.09 -10.87
C LEU A 356 28.95 -31.23 -11.21
N TRP A 357 29.83 -30.65 -10.39
CA TRP A 357 31.27 -30.74 -10.61
C TRP A 357 31.81 -32.15 -10.35
N SER A 358 31.27 -32.86 -9.35
CA SER A 358 31.55 -34.26 -9.10
C SER A 358 31.10 -35.15 -10.27
N LEU A 359 29.89 -34.94 -10.79
CA LEU A 359 29.38 -35.65 -11.96
C LEU A 359 30.23 -35.39 -13.21
N ALA A 360 30.64 -34.14 -13.42
CA ALA A 360 31.52 -33.77 -14.54
C ALA A 360 32.90 -34.44 -14.40
N ARG A 361 33.43 -34.60 -13.19
CA ARG A 361 34.65 -35.40 -12.99
C ARG A 361 34.42 -36.88 -13.27
N LEU A 362 33.30 -37.46 -12.86
CA LEU A 362 33.00 -38.89 -13.06
C LEU A 362 32.69 -39.26 -14.52
N THR A 363 32.17 -38.33 -15.32
CA THR A 363 31.81 -38.57 -16.73
C THR A 363 32.92 -38.24 -17.72
N PHE A 364 33.93 -37.46 -17.30
CA PHE A 364 35.07 -37.06 -18.13
C PHE A 364 36.44 -37.48 -17.55
N ALA A 365 36.46 -38.29 -16.48
CA ALA A 365 37.60 -39.11 -16.09
C ALA A 365 37.43 -40.50 -16.74
#